data_AF-A0A4Y2HWV9-F1
#
_entry.id   AF-A0A4Y2HWV9-F1
#
_cell.length_a   1.000
_cell.length_b   1.000
_cell.length_c   1.000
_cell.angle_alpha   90.00
_cell.angle_beta   90.00
_cell.angle_gamma   90.00
#
_symmetry.space_group_name_H-M   'P 1'
#
loop_
_entity.id
_entity.type
_entity.pdbx_description
1 polymer ?
#
loop_
_entity_poly.entity_id
_entity_poly.type
_entity_poly.pdbx_seq_one_letter_code
_entity_poly.pdbx_strand_id
1 'polypeptide(L)'
;MLNSNDLENEVNKIMSDITNAYNNRSRPLKHHEELYLPPHLRELKTERNRSKKVWQKFRDPTSKNLFNRAQARFRNAMSEFNQSMCISQNEQLNICDGTLWRRTKRLKSKRSEIPQLKNPGTNLPSHTDLEKAEIIADHLESQFTPMILVTQILREQLKNPLESLKMKSALQSSKRYNLLRLFAL
;
A
#
# COMPACT_ATOMS: atom_id res chain seq x y z
N MET A 1 -55.67 5.41 -33.39
CA MET A 1 -54.57 5.63 -34.34
C MET A 1 -53.36 6.07 -33.53
N LEU A 2 -52.27 5.30 -33.56
CA LEU A 2 -51.03 5.69 -32.87
C LEU A 2 -50.51 6.98 -33.50
N ASN A 3 -50.32 7.99 -32.67
CA ASN A 3 -49.93 9.31 -33.11
C ASN A 3 -48.48 9.24 -33.64
N SER A 4 -48.23 9.66 -34.88
CA SER A 4 -46.92 9.56 -35.54
C SER A 4 -45.79 10.16 -34.69
N ASN A 5 -46.11 11.23 -33.96
CA ASN A 5 -45.18 11.92 -33.08
C ASN A 5 -44.75 11.07 -31.87
N ASP A 6 -45.61 10.20 -31.33
CA ASP A 6 -45.23 9.32 -30.21
C ASP A 6 -44.21 8.27 -30.64
N LEU A 7 -44.33 7.79 -31.88
CA LEU A 7 -43.41 6.80 -32.42
C LEU A 7 -42.03 7.42 -32.71
N GLU A 8 -42.01 8.63 -33.25
CA GLU A 8 -40.76 9.38 -33.45
C GLU A 8 -40.08 9.72 -32.12
N ASN A 9 -40.85 10.09 -31.09
CA ASN A 9 -40.32 10.38 -29.76
C ASN A 9 -39.66 9.15 -29.11
N GLU A 10 -40.29 7.98 -29.20
CA GLU A 10 -39.69 6.75 -28.65
C GLU A 10 -38.47 6.28 -29.44
N VAL A 11 -38.47 6.43 -30.78
CA VAL A 11 -37.29 6.13 -31.60
C VAL A 11 -36.12 7.04 -31.21
N ASN A 12 -36.36 8.34 -31.01
CA ASN A 12 -35.34 9.29 -30.59
C ASN A 12 -34.81 8.99 -29.19
N LYS A 13 -35.67 8.59 -28.27
CA LYS A 13 -35.31 8.20 -26.90
C LYS A 13 -34.43 6.95 -26.90
N ILE A 14 -34.81 5.92 -27.65
CA ILE A 14 -34.00 4.69 -27.81
C ILE A 14 -32.63 5.02 -28.43
N MET A 15 -32.59 5.88 -29.45
CA MET A 15 -31.32 6.32 -30.05
C MET A 15 -30.44 7.02 -29.03
N SER A 16 -31.01 7.96 -28.27
CA SER A 16 -30.30 8.67 -27.21
C SER A 16 -29.77 7.70 -26.15
N ASP A 17 -30.58 6.76 -25.69
CA ASP A 17 -30.21 5.77 -24.68
C ASP A 17 -29.07 4.85 -25.18
N ILE A 18 -29.12 4.41 -26.44
CA ILE A 18 -28.05 3.61 -27.06
C ILE A 18 -26.75 4.44 -27.14
N THR A 19 -26.82 5.69 -27.63
CA THR A 19 -25.65 6.57 -27.73
C THR A 19 -25.06 6.87 -26.35
N ASN A 20 -25.92 7.18 -25.37
CA ASN A 20 -25.51 7.43 -23.98
C ASN A 20 -24.90 6.18 -23.35
N ALA A 21 -25.50 5.01 -23.52
CA ALA A 21 -24.95 3.76 -23.02
C ALA A 21 -23.61 3.41 -23.67
N TYR A 22 -23.43 3.67 -24.96
CA TYR A 22 -22.15 3.48 -25.66
C TYR A 22 -21.06 4.41 -25.12
N ASN A 23 -21.38 5.70 -24.97
CA ASN A 23 -20.46 6.71 -24.42
C ASN A 23 -20.09 6.39 -22.96
N ASN A 24 -21.06 5.99 -22.14
CA ASN A 24 -20.86 5.66 -20.72
C ASN A 24 -20.22 4.27 -20.49
N ARG A 25 -20.30 3.34 -21.45
CA ARG A 25 -19.60 2.03 -21.37
C ARG A 25 -18.10 2.14 -21.55
N SER A 26 -17.64 3.20 -22.20
CA SER A 26 -16.22 3.42 -22.41
C SER A 26 -15.62 3.85 -21.08
N ARG A 27 -15.04 2.90 -20.33
CA ARG A 27 -14.08 3.27 -19.29
C ARG A 27 -13.08 4.20 -19.97
N PRO A 28 -12.87 5.45 -19.51
CA PRO A 28 -11.76 6.23 -20.02
C PRO A 28 -10.53 5.36 -19.84
N LEU A 29 -9.87 4.98 -20.95
CA LEU A 29 -8.58 4.30 -20.86
C LEU A 29 -7.74 5.24 -20.03
N LYS A 30 -7.38 4.80 -18.82
CA LYS A 30 -6.54 5.58 -17.93
C LYS A 30 -5.34 6.02 -18.75
N HIS A 31 -5.17 7.34 -18.89
CA HIS A 31 -4.11 7.92 -19.71
C HIS A 31 -2.74 7.32 -19.39
N HIS A 32 -2.51 6.86 -18.15
CA HIS A 32 -1.26 6.25 -17.71
C HIS A 32 -1.09 4.75 -18.02
N GLU A 33 -2.13 3.98 -18.33
CA GLU A 33 -2.03 2.52 -18.51
C GLU A 33 -1.66 2.12 -19.96
N GLU A 34 -2.03 2.93 -20.96
CA GLU A 34 -1.66 2.67 -22.37
C GLU A 34 -0.54 3.57 -22.90
N LEU A 35 -0.32 4.77 -22.34
CA LEU A 35 0.73 5.68 -22.82
C LEU A 35 2.15 5.24 -22.46
N TYR A 36 2.33 4.21 -21.62
CA TYR A 36 3.66 3.69 -21.29
C TYR A 36 4.28 2.84 -22.40
N LEU A 37 3.48 2.36 -23.36
CA LEU A 37 3.98 1.55 -24.47
C LEU A 37 4.05 2.40 -25.75
N PRO A 38 5.22 2.46 -26.42
CA PRO A 38 5.34 3.01 -27.76
C PRO A 38 4.29 2.45 -28.73
N PRO A 39 3.82 3.24 -29.72
CA PRO A 39 2.76 2.85 -30.65
C PRO A 39 2.97 1.46 -31.29
N HIS A 40 4.19 1.16 -31.75
CA HIS A 40 4.52 -0.13 -32.36
C HIS A 40 4.32 -1.33 -31.41
N LEU A 41 4.61 -1.20 -30.10
CA LEU A 41 4.35 -2.28 -29.13
C LEU A 41 2.86 -2.46 -28.85
N ARG A 42 2.07 -1.38 -28.90
CA ARG A 42 0.62 -1.44 -28.76
C ARG A 42 -0.02 -2.18 -29.94
N GLU A 43 0.47 -1.94 -31.15
CA GLU A 43 0.04 -2.67 -32.35
C GLU A 43 0.34 -4.17 -32.21
N LEU A 44 1.57 -4.53 -31.84
CA LEU A 44 1.95 -5.94 -31.60
C LEU A 44 1.12 -6.60 -30.50
N LYS A 45 0.82 -5.87 -29.40
CA LYS A 45 -0.05 -6.34 -28.32
C LYS A 45 -1.46 -6.61 -28.84
N THR A 46 -1.99 -5.69 -29.65
CA THR A 46 -3.32 -5.78 -30.25
C THR A 46 -3.41 -6.97 -31.19
N GLU A 47 -2.43 -7.14 -32.08
CA GLU A 47 -2.37 -8.28 -33.00
C GLU A 47 -2.29 -9.61 -32.26
N ARG A 48 -1.41 -9.70 -31.25
CA ARG A 48 -1.32 -10.87 -30.37
C ARG A 48 -2.66 -11.20 -29.70
N ASN A 49 -3.38 -10.19 -29.21
CA ASN A 49 -4.68 -10.37 -28.56
C ASN A 49 -5.76 -10.83 -29.56
N ARG A 50 -5.77 -10.28 -30.78
CA ARG A 50 -6.66 -10.70 -31.88
C ARG A 50 -6.44 -12.18 -32.20
N SER A 51 -5.18 -12.56 -32.46
CA SER A 51 -4.79 -13.94 -32.73
C SER A 51 -5.14 -14.89 -31.57
N LYS A 52 -4.94 -14.45 -30.30
CA LYS A 52 -5.36 -15.22 -29.12
C LYS A 52 -6.86 -15.49 -29.10
N LYS A 53 -7.68 -14.48 -29.40
CA LYS A 53 -9.15 -14.60 -29.41
C LYS A 53 -9.61 -15.59 -30.47
N VAL A 54 -9.02 -15.57 -31.66
CA VAL A 54 -9.29 -16.53 -32.74
C VAL A 54 -8.95 -17.95 -32.27
N TRP A 55 -7.74 -18.16 -31.76
CA TRP A 55 -7.32 -19.47 -31.25
C TRP A 55 -8.22 -19.99 -30.12
N GLN A 56 -8.59 -19.13 -29.16
CA GLN A 56 -9.47 -19.54 -28.06
C GLN A 56 -10.86 -19.96 -28.54
N LYS A 57 -11.36 -19.34 -29.61
CA LYS A 57 -12.67 -19.64 -30.21
C LYS A 57 -12.66 -20.95 -30.99
N PHE A 58 -11.68 -21.16 -31.87
CA PHE A 58 -11.69 -22.29 -32.82
C PHE A 58 -10.85 -23.48 -32.39
N ARG A 59 -9.85 -23.26 -31.52
CA ARG A 59 -8.96 -24.30 -30.94
C ARG A 59 -8.19 -25.14 -31.97
N ASP A 60 -8.03 -24.65 -33.19
CA ASP A 60 -7.29 -25.36 -34.25
C ASP A 60 -5.76 -25.11 -34.21
N PRO A 61 -4.94 -26.00 -34.79
CA PRO A 61 -3.48 -25.85 -34.81
C PRO A 61 -2.99 -24.62 -35.58
N THR A 62 -3.68 -24.23 -36.66
CA THR A 62 -3.29 -23.11 -37.51
C THR A 62 -3.41 -21.79 -36.75
N SER A 63 -4.54 -21.56 -36.08
CA SER A 63 -4.76 -20.39 -35.23
C SER A 63 -3.83 -20.40 -34.01
N LYS A 64 -3.52 -21.58 -33.44
CA LYS A 64 -2.50 -21.71 -32.39
C LYS A 64 -1.13 -21.22 -32.86
N ASN A 65 -0.71 -21.64 -34.05
CA ASN A 65 0.57 -21.24 -34.64
C ASN A 65 0.60 -19.73 -34.91
N LEU A 66 -0.48 -19.15 -35.41
CA LEU A 66 -0.60 -17.71 -35.61
C LEU A 66 -0.46 -16.94 -34.28
N PHE A 67 -1.19 -17.37 -33.25
CA PHE A 67 -1.07 -16.79 -31.91
C PHE A 67 0.35 -16.91 -31.34
N ASN A 68 0.98 -18.08 -31.45
CA ASN A 68 2.34 -18.29 -30.97
C ASN A 68 3.35 -17.36 -31.68
N ARG A 69 3.22 -17.19 -33.01
CA ARG A 69 4.05 -16.25 -33.79
C ARG A 69 3.86 -14.81 -33.34
N ALA A 70 2.61 -14.37 -33.18
CA ALA A 70 2.30 -13.02 -32.70
C ALA A 70 2.80 -12.80 -31.26
N GLN A 71 2.67 -13.81 -30.39
CA GLN A 71 3.19 -13.80 -29.03
C GLN A 71 4.72 -13.71 -28.99
N ALA A 72 5.42 -14.48 -29.83
CA ALA A 72 6.87 -14.42 -29.93
C ALA A 72 7.35 -13.03 -30.38
N ARG A 73 6.73 -12.46 -31.42
CA ARG A 73 7.03 -11.10 -31.89
C ARG A 73 6.84 -10.06 -30.80
N PHE A 74 5.70 -10.08 -30.10
CA PHE A 74 5.43 -9.16 -29.01
C PHE A 74 6.44 -9.31 -27.86
N ARG A 75 6.76 -10.55 -27.47
CA ARG A 75 7.74 -10.82 -26.41
C ARG A 75 9.14 -10.31 -26.77
N ASN A 76 9.58 -10.53 -28.00
CA ASN A 76 10.89 -10.07 -28.47
C ASN A 76 10.97 -8.55 -28.45
N ALA A 77 10.00 -7.87 -29.07
CA ALA A 77 9.96 -6.41 -29.11
C ALA A 77 9.88 -5.79 -27.69
N MET A 78 9.15 -6.41 -26.77
CA MET A 78 9.11 -5.98 -25.37
C MET A 78 10.47 -6.16 -24.66
N SER A 79 11.17 -7.26 -24.95
CA SER A 79 12.51 -7.51 -24.40
C SER A 79 13.51 -6.47 -24.90
N GLU A 80 13.50 -6.19 -26.21
CA GLU A 80 14.36 -5.18 -26.84
C GLU A 80 14.09 -3.78 -26.26
N PHE A 81 12.81 -3.40 -26.12
CA PHE A 81 12.43 -2.14 -25.50
C PHE A 81 12.87 -2.03 -24.04
N ASN A 82 12.67 -3.07 -23.23
CA ASN A 82 13.12 -3.05 -21.84
C ASN A 82 14.64 -2.98 -21.72
N GLN A 83 15.35 -3.66 -22.63
CA GLN A 83 16.81 -3.62 -22.69
C GLN A 83 17.30 -2.22 -23.06
N SER A 84 16.73 -1.58 -24.09
CA SER A 84 17.13 -0.23 -24.50
C SER A 84 16.84 0.80 -23.40
N MET A 85 15.69 0.67 -22.71
CA MET A 85 15.38 1.50 -21.54
C MET A 85 16.39 1.31 -20.41
N CYS A 86 16.82 0.07 -20.13
CA CYS A 86 17.84 -0.21 -19.13
C CYS A 86 19.20 0.39 -19.51
N ILE A 87 19.61 0.25 -20.78
CA ILE A 87 20.86 0.83 -21.29
C ILE A 87 20.83 2.35 -21.15
N SER A 88 19.77 3.01 -21.63
CA SER A 88 19.61 4.46 -21.53
C SER A 88 19.63 4.95 -20.09
N GLN A 89 18.96 4.24 -19.17
CA GLN A 89 19.00 4.56 -17.74
C GLN A 89 20.40 4.41 -17.13
N ASN A 90 21.20 3.44 -17.60
CA ASN A 90 22.57 3.25 -17.14
C ASN A 90 23.51 4.34 -17.67
N GLU A 91 23.33 4.76 -18.93
CA GLU A 91 24.09 5.87 -19.53
C GLU A 91 23.84 7.21 -18.82
N GLN A 92 22.64 7.41 -18.28
CA GLN A 92 22.25 8.60 -17.51
C GLN A 92 22.75 8.58 -16.05
N LEU A 93 23.40 7.50 -15.58
CA LEU A 93 23.91 7.45 -14.21
C LEU A 93 25.09 8.40 -14.03
N ASN A 94 25.04 9.20 -12.97
CA ASN A 94 26.04 10.18 -12.65
C ASN A 94 26.42 10.11 -11.15
N ILE A 95 27.66 10.51 -10.85
CA ILE A 95 28.22 10.54 -9.50
C ILE A 95 27.75 11.79 -8.75
N CYS A 96 27.73 12.95 -9.42
CA CYS A 96 27.46 14.27 -8.85
C CYS A 96 26.00 14.43 -8.39
N ASP A 97 25.03 13.85 -9.11
CA ASP A 97 23.60 13.93 -8.78
C ASP A 97 23.11 12.76 -7.87
N GLY A 98 24.05 11.91 -7.44
CA GLY A 98 23.81 10.74 -6.60
C GLY A 98 22.91 9.66 -7.22
N THR A 99 22.63 9.70 -8.53
CA THR A 99 21.84 8.64 -9.22
C THR A 99 22.57 7.30 -9.20
N LEU A 100 23.89 7.30 -9.43
CA LEU A 100 24.72 6.08 -9.37
C LEU A 100 24.67 5.44 -7.97
N TRP A 101 24.79 6.26 -6.92
CA TRP A 101 24.70 5.78 -5.54
C TRP A 101 23.32 5.18 -5.22
N ARG A 102 22.24 5.87 -5.59
CA ARG A 102 20.86 5.35 -5.42
C ARG A 102 20.66 4.03 -6.15
N ARG A 103 21.15 3.91 -7.39
CA ARG A 103 21.06 2.68 -8.19
C ARG A 103 21.83 1.54 -7.54
N THR A 104 23.06 1.80 -7.09
CA THR A 104 23.93 0.83 -6.41
C THR A 104 23.32 0.38 -5.09
N LYS A 105 22.81 1.31 -4.28
CA LYS A 105 22.12 1.00 -3.02
C LYS A 105 20.94 0.08 -3.26
N ARG A 106 20.10 0.33 -4.27
CA ARG A 106 18.97 -0.53 -4.63
C ARG A 106 19.40 -1.94 -5.04
N LEU A 107 20.51 -2.07 -5.78
CA LEU A 107 21.06 -3.37 -6.19
C LEU A 107 21.65 -4.16 -5.02
N LYS A 108 22.33 -3.48 -4.09
CA LYS A 108 22.94 -4.10 -2.90
C LYS A 108 21.94 -4.35 -1.77
N SER A 109 20.82 -3.63 -1.76
CA SER A 109 19.78 -3.80 -0.75
C SER A 109 19.14 -5.18 -0.92
N LYS A 110 19.42 -6.08 0.03
CA LYS A 110 18.62 -7.29 0.20
C LYS A 110 17.22 -6.85 0.61
N ARG A 111 16.19 -7.29 -0.10
CA ARG A 111 14.83 -7.18 0.41
C ARG A 111 14.72 -8.23 1.51
N SER A 112 14.56 -7.80 2.76
CA SER A 112 14.14 -8.72 3.81
C SER A 112 12.72 -9.14 3.49
N GLU A 113 12.51 -10.43 3.31
CA GLU A 113 11.15 -10.97 3.36
C GLU A 113 10.59 -10.66 4.74
N ILE A 114 9.37 -10.12 4.78
CA ILE A 114 8.67 -9.95 6.05
C ILE A 114 8.42 -11.38 6.56
N PRO A 115 8.97 -11.77 7.72
CA PRO A 115 8.81 -13.13 8.22
C PRO A 115 7.33 -13.39 8.49
N GLN A 116 6.90 -14.64 8.27
CA GLN A 116 5.54 -15.05 8.63
C GLN A 116 5.33 -14.84 10.14
N LEU A 117 4.15 -14.35 10.51
CA LEU A 117 3.77 -14.26 11.92
C LEU A 117 3.75 -15.67 12.50
N LYS A 118 4.46 -15.87 13.62
CA LYS A 118 4.55 -17.15 14.30
C LYS A 118 3.81 -17.07 15.61
N ASN A 119 3.15 -18.16 15.97
CA ASN A 119 2.61 -18.31 17.31
C ASN A 119 3.78 -18.44 18.30
N PRO A 120 3.83 -17.61 19.36
CA PRO A 120 4.93 -17.64 20.33
C PRO A 120 5.02 -18.96 21.12
N GLY A 121 3.90 -19.68 21.30
CA GLY A 121 3.88 -20.95 22.01
C GLY A 121 4.35 -22.14 21.17
N THR A 122 3.94 -22.22 19.91
CA THR A 122 4.25 -23.38 19.04
C THR A 122 5.42 -23.14 18.08
N ASN A 123 5.86 -21.89 17.92
CA ASN A 123 6.84 -21.46 16.90
C ASN A 123 6.47 -21.78 15.45
N LEU A 124 5.22 -22.17 15.20
CA LEU A 124 4.69 -22.44 13.87
C LEU A 124 4.08 -21.17 13.25
N PRO A 125 4.09 -21.04 11.91
CA PRO A 125 3.47 -19.90 11.25
C PRO A 125 1.96 -19.90 11.44
N SER A 126 1.37 -18.71 11.57
CA SER A 126 -0.08 -18.51 11.67
C SER A 126 -0.71 -18.48 10.28
N HIS A 127 -1.64 -19.38 10.03
CA HIS A 127 -2.21 -19.58 8.69
C HIS A 127 -3.56 -18.89 8.57
N THR A 128 -4.35 -18.88 9.64
CA THR A 128 -5.68 -18.26 9.65
C THR A 128 -5.64 -16.82 10.15
N ASP A 129 -6.63 -16.02 9.74
CA ASP A 129 -6.70 -14.61 10.16
C ASP A 129 -7.07 -14.48 11.64
N LEU A 130 -7.83 -15.44 12.19
CA LEU A 130 -8.16 -15.51 13.61
C LEU A 130 -6.90 -15.76 14.46
N GLU A 131 -6.06 -16.75 14.10
CA GLU A 131 -4.78 -16.99 14.77
C GLU A 131 -3.89 -15.74 14.79
N LYS A 132 -3.82 -15.02 13.66
CA LYS A 132 -3.01 -13.80 13.58
C LYS A 132 -3.58 -12.70 14.48
N ALA A 133 -4.90 -12.55 14.53
CA ALA A 133 -5.56 -11.55 15.37
C ALA A 133 -5.31 -11.81 16.86
N GLU A 134 -5.42 -13.07 17.29
CA GLU A 134 -5.14 -13.48 18.68
C GLU A 134 -3.67 -13.23 19.04
N ILE A 135 -2.72 -13.64 18.21
CA ILE A 135 -1.29 -13.42 18.49
C ILE A 135 -0.96 -11.93 18.60
N ILE A 136 -1.57 -11.09 17.77
CA ILE A 136 -1.40 -9.64 17.85
C ILE A 136 -2.03 -9.10 19.13
N ALA A 137 -3.24 -9.55 19.48
CA ALA A 137 -3.93 -9.14 20.70
C ALA A 137 -3.11 -9.51 21.95
N ASP A 138 -2.64 -10.75 22.06
CA ASP A 138 -1.80 -11.25 23.16
C ASP A 138 -0.49 -10.45 23.27
N HIS A 139 0.15 -10.18 22.12
CA HIS A 139 1.38 -9.39 22.09
C HIS A 139 1.14 -7.96 22.59
N LEU A 140 0.07 -7.30 22.13
CA LEU A 140 -0.28 -5.95 22.56
C LEU A 140 -0.68 -5.92 24.04
N GLU A 141 -1.49 -6.88 24.51
CA GLU A 141 -1.84 -7.00 25.92
C GLU A 141 -0.58 -7.11 26.79
N SER A 142 0.37 -7.96 26.40
CA SER A 142 1.66 -8.09 27.10
C SER A 142 2.45 -6.78 27.13
N GLN A 143 2.52 -6.04 26.02
CA GLN A 143 3.23 -4.75 25.94
C GLN A 143 2.58 -3.65 26.79
N PHE A 144 1.25 -3.67 26.90
CA PHE A 144 0.49 -2.63 27.59
C PHE A 144 0.06 -3.00 29.01
N THR A 145 0.39 -4.20 29.49
CA THR A 145 0.19 -4.58 30.90
C THR A 145 1.25 -3.90 31.76
N PRO A 146 0.88 -2.98 32.68
CA PRO A 146 1.84 -2.37 33.60
C PRO A 146 2.45 -3.49 34.44
N MET A 147 3.79 -3.57 34.49
CA MET A 147 4.47 -4.53 35.35
C MET A 147 4.14 -4.22 36.82
N ILE A 148 3.11 -4.89 37.34
CA ILE A 148 2.50 -4.63 38.65
C ILE A 148 3.58 -4.62 39.74
N LEU A 149 4.53 -5.56 39.67
CA LEU A 149 5.63 -5.67 40.64
C LEU A 149 6.49 -4.40 40.73
N VAL A 150 6.85 -3.79 39.59
CA VAL A 150 7.65 -2.55 39.55
C VAL A 150 6.83 -1.38 40.06
N THR A 151 5.53 -1.34 39.73
CA THR A 151 4.66 -0.26 40.23
C THR A 151 4.40 -0.35 41.73
N GLN A 152 4.29 -1.55 42.32
CA GLN A 152 4.19 -1.74 43.76
C GLN A 152 5.48 -1.28 44.46
N ILE A 153 6.63 -1.77 43.99
CA ILE A 153 7.94 -1.45 44.57
C ILE A 153 8.20 0.06 44.49
N LEU A 154 7.98 0.69 43.32
CA LEU A 154 8.15 2.14 43.17
C LEU A 154 7.18 2.93 44.04
N ARG A 155 5.92 2.49 44.18
CA ARG A 155 4.93 3.15 45.06
C ARG A 155 5.32 3.07 46.53
N GLU A 156 5.85 1.93 46.98
CA GLU A 156 6.35 1.75 48.34
C GLU A 156 7.58 2.63 48.60
N GLN A 157 8.54 2.65 47.67
CA GLN A 157 9.77 3.45 47.79
C GLN A 157 9.52 4.96 47.70
N LEU A 158 8.50 5.41 46.97
CA LEU A 158 8.14 6.85 46.85
C LEU A 158 7.28 7.38 48.01
N LYS A 159 6.71 6.51 48.85
CA LYS A 159 5.84 6.91 49.97
C LYS A 159 6.62 7.67 51.05
N ASN A 160 7.82 7.22 51.39
CA ASN A 160 8.66 7.83 52.43
C ASN A 160 9.20 9.22 52.04
N PRO A 161 9.73 9.44 50.82
CA PRO A 161 10.15 10.76 50.36
C PRO A 161 9.00 11.78 50.34
N LEU A 162 7.80 11.37 49.91
CA LEU A 162 6.65 12.27 49.77
C LEU A 162 6.17 12.80 51.13
N GLU A 163 6.09 11.93 52.14
CA GLU A 163 5.72 12.33 53.50
C GLU A 163 6.78 13.23 54.14
N SER A 164 8.07 12.99 53.86
CA SER A 164 9.15 13.88 54.31
C SER A 164 9.08 15.29 53.69
N LEU A 165 8.63 15.39 52.42
CA LEU A 165 8.45 16.67 51.72
C LEU A 165 7.24 17.45 52.26
N LYS A 166 6.12 16.76 52.55
CA LYS A 166 4.95 17.37 53.19
C LYS A 166 5.26 17.89 54.59
N MET A 167 6.02 17.14 55.38
CA MET A 167 6.48 17.57 56.71
C MET A 167 7.36 18.83 56.62
N LYS A 168 8.31 18.86 55.67
CA LYS A 168 9.20 20.02 55.46
C LYS A 168 8.43 21.27 55.02
N SER A 169 7.45 21.14 54.12
CA SER A 169 6.64 22.29 53.67
C SER A 169 5.72 22.82 54.78
N ALA A 170 5.14 21.95 55.60
CA ALA A 170 4.35 22.33 56.77
C ALA A 170 5.18 23.11 57.81
N LEU A 171 6.40 22.65 58.09
CA LEU A 171 7.35 23.34 58.97
C LEU A 171 7.75 24.72 58.44
N GLN A 172 7.95 24.86 57.13
CA GLN A 172 8.28 26.13 56.50
C GLN A 172 7.11 27.13 56.56
N SER A 173 5.89 26.64 56.35
CA SER A 173 4.67 27.45 56.48
C SER A 173 4.47 27.93 57.92
N SER A 174 4.64 27.04 58.91
CA SER A 174 4.55 27.39 60.33
C SER A 174 5.61 28.42 60.78
N LYS A 175 6.86 28.27 60.33
CA LYS A 175 7.92 29.25 60.59
C LYS A 175 7.60 30.62 60.01
N ARG A 176 7.07 30.68 58.78
CA ARG A 176 6.66 31.94 58.14
C ARG A 176 5.52 32.63 58.90
N TYR A 177 4.52 31.89 59.35
CA TYR A 177 3.42 32.43 60.17
C TYR A 177 3.91 33.00 61.50
N ASN A 178 4.83 32.31 62.18
CA ASN A 178 5.38 32.79 63.45
C ASN A 178 6.31 34.01 63.29
N LEU A 179 7.09 34.07 62.20
CA LEU A 179 7.90 35.24 61.86
C LEU A 179 7.03 36.47 61.58
N LEU A 180 5.97 36.33 60.77
CA LEU A 180 5.03 37.42 60.48
C LEU A 180 4.32 37.95 61.74
N ARG A 181 4.11 37.08 62.74
CA ARG A 181 3.49 37.45 64.02
C ARG A 181 4.43 38.23 64.96
N LEU A 182 5.74 38.05 64.83
CA LEU A 182 6.75 38.77 65.61
C LEU A 182 7.07 40.17 65.07
N PHE A 183 6.81 40.43 63.78
CA PHE A 183 7.02 41.75 63.14
C PHE A 183 5.76 42.64 63.12
N ALA A 184 4.64 42.18 63.69
CA ALA A 184 3.36 42.89 63.73
C ALA A 184 3.01 43.52 65.10
N LEU A 185 3.99 43.60 66.02
CA LEU A 185 3.95 44.33 67.30
C LEU A 185 4.95 45.49 67.24
#